data_AF-A0A9R1IHA2-F1
#
_entry.id   AF-A0A9R1IHA2-F1
#
_cell.length_a   1.000
_cell.length_b   1.000
_cell.length_c   1.000
_cell.angle_alpha   90.00
_cell.angle_beta   90.00
_cell.angle_gamma   90.00
#
_symmetry.space_group_name_H-M   'P 1'
#
loop_
_entity.id
_entity.type
_entity.pdbx_description
1 polymer ?
#
loop_
_entity_poly.entity_id
_entity_poly.type
_entity_poly.pdbx_seq_one_letter_code
_entity_poly.pdbx_strand_id
1 'polypeptide(L)' 'MAVMWSLIISLLFLLLPIVPSSSIKFLLEGNVYPVGHFYATLNIDEPAKPYFLDVDTGSNLTWLECNHPVHGCKGCHP' A
#
# COMPACT_ATOMS: atom_id res chain seq x y z
N MET A 1 -42.35 24.20 4.80
CA MET A 1 -41.77 23.53 3.62
C MET A 1 -40.30 23.14 3.85
N ALA A 2 -39.39 24.05 4.21
CA ALA A 2 -37.95 23.74 4.38
C ALA A 2 -37.64 22.65 5.43
N VAL A 3 -38.35 22.62 6.57
CA VAL A 3 -38.13 21.65 7.66
C VAL A 3 -38.36 20.19 7.24
N MET A 4 -39.33 19.97 6.33
CA MET A 4 -39.67 18.63 5.85
C MET A 4 -38.54 18.04 4.99
N TRP A 5 -37.83 18.87 4.23
CA TRP A 5 -36.68 18.45 3.43
C TRP A 5 -35.47 18.09 4.28
N SER A 6 -35.24 18.82 5.38
CA SER A 6 -34.15 18.53 6.32
C SER A 6 -34.26 17.14 6.95
N LEU A 7 -35.48 16.70 7.28
CA LEU A 7 -35.73 15.36 7.84
C LEU A 7 -35.49 14.26 6.80
N ILE A 8 -35.90 14.48 5.55
CA ILE A 8 -35.70 13.53 4.44
C ILE A 8 -34.21 13.42 4.11
N ILE A 9 -33.48 14.53 4.06
CA ILE A 9 -32.04 14.55 3.80
C ILE A 9 -31.28 13.84 4.93
N SER A 10 -31.63 14.12 6.18
CA SER A 10 -31.05 13.44 7.34
C SER A 10 -31.31 11.93 7.29
N LEU A 11 -32.56 11.52 7.02
CA LEU A 11 -32.93 10.12 6.86
C LEU A 11 -32.16 9.48 5.69
N LEU A 12 -32.00 10.17 4.56
CA LEU A 12 -31.24 9.69 3.41
C LEU A 12 -29.76 9.48 3.77
N PHE A 13 -29.13 10.41 4.51
CA PHE A 13 -27.77 10.27 5.02
C PHE A 13 -27.60 9.11 6.01
N LEU A 14 -28.61 8.84 6.84
CA LEU A 14 -28.66 7.68 7.73
C LEU A 14 -28.84 6.35 6.97
N LEU A 15 -29.45 6.38 5.78
CA LEU A 15 -29.61 5.22 4.91
C LEU A 15 -28.46 5.04 3.90
N LEU A 16 -27.45 5.93 3.86
CA LEU A 16 -26.26 5.66 3.08
C LEU A 16 -25.58 4.41 3.66
N PRO A 17 -25.36 3.35 2.85
CA PRO A 17 -24.65 2.18 3.32
C PRO A 17 -23.25 2.61 3.76
N ILE A 18 -22.95 2.40 5.04
CA ILE A 18 -21.59 2.49 5.56
C ILE A 18 -20.82 1.38 4.86
N VAL A 19 -20.15 1.72 3.76
CA VAL A 19 -19.30 0.76 3.06
C VAL A 19 -18.20 0.36 4.03
N PRO A 20 -18.08 -0.92 4.42
CA PRO A 20 -16.99 -1.34 5.28
C PRO A 20 -15.67 -1.06 4.55
N SER A 21 -14.86 -0.19 5.12
CA SER A 21 -13.50 0.03 4.64
C SER A 21 -12.64 -1.15 5.06
N SER A 22 -11.88 -1.70 4.13
CA SER A 22 -10.85 -2.70 4.41
C SER A 22 -9.48 -2.07 4.26
N SER A 23 -8.53 -2.55 5.06
CA SER A 23 -7.13 -2.11 4.98
C SER A 23 -6.20 -3.30 5.17
N ILE A 24 -5.06 -3.25 4.50
CA ILE A 24 -3.91 -4.10 4.73
C ILE A 24 -2.81 -3.26 5.37
N LYS A 25 -2.03 -3.85 6.27
CA LYS A 25 -0.93 -3.18 6.95
C LYS A 25 0.36 -3.90 6.61
N PHE A 26 1.36 -3.14 6.19
CA PHE A 26 2.72 -3.63 5.99
C PHE A 26 3.59 -3.06 7.11
N LEU A 27 4.43 -3.91 7.70
CA LEU A 27 5.42 -3.48 8.67
C LEU A 27 6.52 -2.71 7.93
N LEU A 28 6.85 -1.52 8.42
CA LEU A 28 8.02 -0.78 7.96
C LEU A 28 9.21 -1.11 8.85
N GLU A 29 10.33 -1.40 8.21
CA GLU A 29 11.62 -1.61 8.84
C GLU A 29 12.57 -0.48 8.42
N GLY A 30 13.60 -0.21 9.23
CA GLY A 30 14.56 0.86 8.95
C GLY A 30 14.64 1.92 10.04
N ASN A 31 15.29 3.04 9.74
CA ASN A 31 15.51 4.14 10.66
C ASN A 31 15.85 5.44 9.91
N VAL A 32 15.59 6.58 10.56
CA VAL A 32 16.00 7.90 10.07
C VAL A 32 17.52 8.10 10.19
N TYR A 33 18.14 7.56 11.24
CA TYR A 33 19.58 7.67 11.49
C TYR A 33 20.11 6.36 12.11
N PRO A 34 21.29 5.86 11.70
CA PRO A 34 22.23 6.47 10.73
C PRO A 34 21.95 6.13 9.26
N VAL A 35 20.99 5.24 8.97
CA VAL A 35 20.80 4.70 7.61
C VAL A 35 19.97 5.64 6.73
N GLY A 36 18.92 6.25 7.28
CA GLY A 36 18.06 7.18 6.54
C GLY A 36 17.19 6.48 5.49
N HIS A 37 16.77 5.25 5.75
CA HIS A 37 16.08 4.38 4.80
C HIS A 37 14.99 3.57 5.49
N PHE A 38 13.88 3.37 4.78
CA PHE A 38 12.76 2.53 5.21
C PHE A 38 12.31 1.63 4.06
N TYR A 39 11.99 0.40 4.39
CA TYR A 39 11.46 -0.59 3.45
C TYR A 39 10.31 -1.39 4.07
N ALA A 40 9.51 -2.01 3.21
CA ALA A 40 8.51 -3.01 3.58
C ALA A 40 8.87 -4.34 2.93
N THR A 41 8.66 -5.45 3.65
CA THR A 41 8.80 -6.79 3.09
C THR A 41 7.46 -7.24 2.49
N LEU A 42 7.42 -7.45 1.17
CA LEU A 42 6.24 -8.00 0.47
C LEU A 42 6.54 -9.39 -0.08
N ASN A 43 5.56 -10.30 0.06
CA ASN A 43 5.63 -11.63 -0.54
C ASN A 43 4.99 -11.60 -1.93
N ILE A 44 5.81 -11.81 -2.97
CA ILE A 44 5.41 -11.77 -4.38
C ILE A 44 5.83 -13.09 -5.03
N ASP A 45 5.15 -13.50 -6.11
CA ASP A 45 5.31 -14.78 -6.84
C ASP A 45 4.55 -15.97 -6.22
N GLU A 46 4.52 -17.10 -6.94
CA GLU A 46 3.99 -18.39 -6.49
C GLU A 46 5.02 -19.50 -6.78
N PRO A 47 5.68 -20.07 -5.76
CA PRO A 47 5.47 -19.84 -4.33
C PRO A 47 5.92 -18.45 -3.88
N ALA A 48 5.26 -17.94 -2.84
CA ALA A 48 5.53 -16.63 -2.24
C ALA A 48 7.01 -16.46 -1.86
N LYS A 49 7.66 -15.42 -2.42
CA LYS A 49 9.05 -15.02 -2.12
C LYS A 49 9.08 -13.62 -1.51
N PRO A 50 9.86 -13.38 -0.45
CA PRO A 50 9.96 -12.05 0.16
C PRO A 50 10.82 -11.10 -0.70
N TYR A 51 10.37 -9.86 -0.83
CA TYR A 51 11.09 -8.75 -1.45
C TYR A 51 11.09 -7.53 -0.52
N PHE A 52 12.25 -6.89 -0.39
CA PHE A 52 12.42 -5.66 0.38
C PHE A 52 12.21 -4.46 -0.55
N LEU A 53 11.08 -3.76 -0.37
CA LEU A 53 10.67 -2.66 -1.23
C LEU A 53 10.82 -1.32 -0.50
N ASP A 54 11.55 -0.41 -1.13
CA ASP A 54 11.71 0.95 -0.67
C ASP A 54 10.38 1.71 -0.71
N VAL A 55 10.11 2.47 0.34
CA VAL A 55 8.90 3.32 0.40
C VAL A 55 9.17 4.66 -0.24
N ASP A 56 8.74 4.83 -1.49
CA ASP A 56 8.90 6.06 -2.27
C ASP A 56 7.54 6.72 -2.55
N THR A 57 7.16 7.68 -1.70
CA THR A 57 5.93 8.49 -1.91
C THR A 57 6.06 9.51 -3.05
N GLY A 58 7.26 9.65 -3.64
CA GLY A 58 7.55 10.56 -4.76
C GLY A 58 7.28 9.96 -6.13
N SER A 59 6.88 8.69 -6.21
CA SER A 59 6.60 8.00 -7.47
C SER A 59 5.21 7.34 -7.49
N ASN A 60 4.81 6.82 -8.65
CA ASN A 60 3.52 6.16 -8.88
C ASN A 60 3.67 4.74 -9.46
N LEU A 61 4.87 4.15 -9.34
CA LEU A 61 5.20 2.83 -9.89
C LEU A 61 5.92 2.02 -8.82
N THR A 62 5.36 0.85 -8.49
CA THR A 62 6.07 -0.20 -7.76
C THR A 62 6.82 -1.07 -8.77
N TRP A 63 8.10 -1.30 -8.55
CA TRP A 63 8.94 -2.11 -9.45
C TRP A 63 9.88 -3.01 -8.66
N LEU A 64 10.33 -4.09 -9.29
CA LEU A 64 11.36 -5.00 -8.79
C LEU A 64 12.41 -5.20 -9.88
N GLU A 65 13.65 -5.44 -9.49
CA GLU A 65 14.67 -5.91 -10.43
C GLU A 65 14.47 -7.41 -10.68
N CYS A 66 14.27 -7.77 -11.95
CA CYS A 66 14.10 -9.17 -12.34
C CYS A 66 15.46 -9.85 -12.47
N ASN A 67 15.54 -11.14 -12.12
CA ASN A 67 16.74 -11.93 -12.41
C ASN A 67 16.78 -12.31 -13.89
N HIS A 68 17.59 -11.59 -14.68
CA HIS A 68 17.72 -11.89 -16.10
C HIS A 68 18.58 -13.15 -16.32
N PRO A 69 18.16 -14.11 -17.18
CA PRO A 69 18.86 -15.39 -17.34
C PRO A 69 20.32 -15.26 -17.78
N VAL A 70 20.66 -14.21 -18.53
CA VAL A 70 22.03 -13.99 -19.06
C VAL A 70 22.79 -12.90 -18.30
N HIS A 71 22.07 -11.93 -17.74
CA HIS A 71 22.68 -10.73 -17.14
C HIS A 71 22.61 -10.74 -15.61
N GLY A 72 21.95 -11.76 -15.04
CA GLY A 72 21.69 -11.87 -13.62
C GLY A 72 20.84 -10.71 -13.13
N CYS A 73 20.99 -10.44 -11.84
CA CYS A 73 20.44 -9.29 -11.17
C CYS A 73 21.56 -8.51 -10.49
N LYS A 74 21.59 -7.18 -10.64
CA LYS A 74 22.65 -6.34 -10.04
C LYS A 74 22.35 -5.90 -8.62
N GLY A 75 21.07 -5.80 -8.27
CA GLY A 75 20.60 -5.27 -6.97
C GLY A 75 19.70 -6.23 -6.19
N CYS A 76 19.59 -7.50 -6.61
CA CYS A 76 18.81 -8.47 -5.85
C CYS A 76 19.55 -8.75 -4.54
N HIS A 77 18.89 -8.46 -3.42
CA HIS A 77 19.32 -8.96 -2.13
C HIS A 77 19.27 -10.50 -2.18
N PRO A 78 20.32 -11.22 -1.72
CA PRO A 78 20.28 -12.68 -1.60
C PRO A 78 19.22 -13.14 -0.62
#